data_AF-A0A382DT87-F1
#
_entry.id   AF-A0A382DT87-F1
#
_cell.length_a   1.000
_cell.length_b   1.000
_cell.length_c   1.000
_cell.angle_alpha   90.00
_cell.angle_beta   90.00
_cell.angle_gamma   90.00
#
_symmetry.space_group_name_H-M   'P 1'
#
loop_
_entity.id
_entity.type
_entity.pdbx_description
1 polymer ?
#
loop_
_entity_poly.entity_id
_entity_poly.type
_entity_poly.pdbx_seq_one_letter_code
_entity_poly.pdbx_strand_id
1 'polypeptide(L)' 'ATAAGPDLTNETFTQAAATIGNFSLPGYKYVSLGSDKFDARDSLILGRWNKEEEQWEAISEEINTSE' A
#
# COMPACT_ATOMS: atom_id res chain seq x y z
N ALA A 1 8.26 14.12 -5.12
CA ALA A 1 9.44 14.99 -5.31
C ALA A 1 9.31 16.29 -4.51
N THR A 2 8.25 17.08 -4.69
CA THR A 2 8.06 18.37 -3.98
C THR A 2 8.21 18.27 -2.45
N ALA A 3 7.70 17.20 -1.82
CA ALA A 3 7.82 17.00 -0.38
C ALA A 3 9.25 16.71 0.11
N ALA A 4 10.12 16.14 -0.75
CA ALA A 4 11.52 15.87 -0.41
C ALA A 4 12.45 17.07 -0.73
N GLY A 5 11.92 18.12 -1.37
CA GLY A 5 12.70 19.29 -1.79
C GLY A 5 13.57 19.04 -3.03
N PRO A 6 14.39 20.04 -3.42
CA PRO A 6 15.29 19.95 -4.58
C PRO A 6 16.45 18.98 -4.37
N ASP A 7 16.85 18.74 -3.12
CA ASP A 7 17.91 17.81 -2.75
C ASP A 7 17.31 16.48 -2.28
N LEU A 8 17.02 15.61 -3.27
CA LEU A 8 16.53 14.26 -3.01
C LEU A 8 17.68 13.37 -2.49
N THR A 9 17.71 13.15 -1.19
CA THR A 9 18.57 12.18 -0.51
C THR A 9 17.72 11.07 0.08
N ASN A 10 18.35 9.98 0.54
CA ASN A 10 17.63 8.93 1.26
C ASN A 10 16.94 9.49 2.52
N GLU A 11 17.60 10.41 3.23
CA GLU A 11 17.04 11.02 4.44
C GLU A 11 15.83 11.91 4.13
N THR A 12 15.92 12.79 3.13
CA THR A 12 14.80 13.67 2.75
C THR A 12 13.65 12.88 2.14
N PHE A 13 13.95 11.78 1.44
CA PHE A 13 12.93 10.84 0.97
C PHE A 13 12.20 10.15 2.13
N THR A 14 12.93 9.59 3.11
CA THR A 14 12.35 8.95 4.30
C THR A 14 11.46 9.93 5.08
N GLN A 15 11.91 11.17 5.29
CA GLN A 15 11.11 12.21 5.95
C GLN A 15 9.83 12.54 5.18
N ALA A 16 9.93 12.67 3.85
CA ALA A 16 8.76 12.92 3.02
C ALA A 16 7.76 11.74 3.08
N ALA A 17 8.25 10.49 3.02
CA ALA A 17 7.42 9.29 3.09
C ALA A 17 6.65 9.20 4.42
N ALA A 18 7.26 9.60 5.54
CA ALA A 18 6.60 9.63 6.85
C ALA A 18 5.37 10.55 6.91
N THR A 19 5.25 11.52 5.99
CA THR A 19 4.15 12.49 5.96
C THR A 19 3.03 12.16 4.98
N ILE A 20 3.19 11.16 4.12
CA ILE A 20 2.20 10.87 3.06
C ILE A 20 0.93 10.28 3.68
N GLY A 21 1.07 9.29 4.57
CA GLY A 21 -0.07 8.64 5.21
C GLY A 21 -1.02 8.05 4.18
N ASN A 22 -2.33 8.16 4.42
CA ASN A 22 -3.37 7.60 3.54
C ASN A 22 -3.52 8.42 2.25
N PHE A 23 -3.71 7.71 1.13
CA PHE A 23 -4.01 8.34 -0.17
C PHE A 23 -4.97 7.45 -0.98
N SER A 24 -5.21 7.78 -2.26
CA SER A 24 -6.12 7.02 -3.12
C SER A 24 -5.45 6.62 -4.43
N LEU A 25 -5.62 5.36 -4.81
CA LEU A 25 -5.19 4.80 -6.09
C LEU A 25 -6.35 4.05 -6.75
N PRO A 26 -6.62 4.25 -8.05
CA PRO A 26 -7.62 3.44 -8.76
C PRO A 26 -7.33 1.95 -8.63
N GLY A 27 -8.35 1.16 -8.28
CA GLY A 27 -8.23 -0.29 -8.10
C GLY A 27 -7.75 -0.76 -6.73
N TYR A 28 -7.42 0.15 -5.81
CA TYR A 28 -7.03 -0.19 -4.44
C TYR A 28 -8.01 0.42 -3.43
N LYS A 29 -8.44 -0.38 -2.46
CA LYS A 29 -9.40 0.05 -1.44
C LYS A 29 -8.74 0.83 -0.29
N TYR A 30 -7.59 0.35 0.18
CA TYR A 30 -6.82 0.97 1.27
C TYR A 30 -5.36 1.09 0.86
N VAL A 31 -4.84 2.32 0.88
CA VAL A 31 -3.42 2.59 0.62
C VAL A 31 -2.89 3.69 1.52
N SER A 32 -1.69 3.46 2.05
CA SER A 32 -0.92 4.44 2.80
C SER A 32 0.56 4.29 2.51
N LEU A 33 1.33 5.37 2.62
CA LEU A 33 2.77 5.31 2.53
C LEU A 33 3.37 5.96 3.78
N GLY A 34 4.33 5.25 4.37
CA GLY A 34 5.08 5.64 5.56
C GLY A 34 6.54 5.26 5.40
N SER A 35 7.41 5.90 6.18
CA SER A 35 8.86 5.64 6.14
C SER A 35 9.25 4.21 6.57
N ASP A 36 8.37 3.55 7.31
CA ASP A 36 8.53 2.24 7.92
C ASP A 36 7.77 1.13 7.18
N LYS A 37 7.06 1.47 6.10
CA LYS A 37 6.29 0.51 5.30
C LYS A 37 7.13 -0.08 4.18
N PHE A 38 6.94 -1.38 3.96
CA PHE A 38 7.57 -2.07 2.83
C PHE A 38 6.88 -1.74 1.50
N ASP A 39 5.55 -1.59 1.51
CA ASP A 39 4.76 -1.21 0.35
C ASP A 39 3.52 -0.38 0.77
N ALA A 40 2.77 0.10 -0.22
CA ALA A 40 1.68 1.04 0.00
C ALA A 40 0.30 0.38 0.24
N ARG A 41 0.18 -0.95 0.12
CA ARG A 41 -1.10 -1.65 0.17
C ARG A 41 -1.47 -1.95 1.62
N ASP A 42 -2.65 -1.50 2.02
CA ASP A 42 -3.23 -1.78 3.35
C ASP A 42 -4.42 -2.72 3.29
N SER A 43 -4.37 -3.70 2.38
CA SER A 43 -5.46 -4.65 2.19
C SER A 43 -5.00 -6.07 2.43
N LEU A 44 -5.65 -6.76 3.35
CA LEU A 44 -5.61 -8.21 3.49
C LEU A 44 -6.91 -8.82 2.99
N ILE A 45 -6.82 -9.89 2.19
CA ILE A 45 -7.96 -10.65 1.70
C ILE A 45 -7.66 -12.14 1.78
N LEU A 46 -8.64 -12.93 2.23
CA LEU A 46 -8.52 -14.38 2.22
C LEU A 46 -8.81 -14.88 0.80
N GLY A 47 -7.78 -15.46 0.18
CA GLY A 47 -7.86 -16.09 -1.13
C GLY A 47 -7.99 -17.61 -1.03
N ARG A 48 -8.82 -18.20 -1.89
CA ARG A 48 -8.85 -19.64 -2.14
C ARG A 48 -8.36 -19.90 -3.56
N TRP A 49 -7.47 -20.87 -3.73
CA TRP A 49 -7.06 -21.30 -5.07
C TRP A 49 -8.20 -22.08 -5.74
N ASN A 50 -8.71 -21.55 -6.85
CA ASN A 50 -9.64 -22.27 -7.73
C ASN A 50 -8.82 -23.01 -8.79
N LYS A 51 -8.81 -24.34 -8.72
CA LYS A 51 -8.07 -25.18 -9.65
C LYS A 51 -8.69 -25.21 -11.06
N GLU A 52 -10.01 -25.11 -11.18
CA GLU A 52 -10.69 -25.21 -12.47
C GLU A 52 -10.45 -23.97 -13.32
N GLU A 53 -10.39 -22.81 -12.68
CA GLU A 53 -10.14 -21.52 -13.33
C GLU A 53 -8.66 -21.11 -13.30
N GLU A 54 -7.81 -21.92 -12.67
CA GLU A 54 -6.37 -21.67 -12.46
C GLU A 54 -6.07 -20.27 -11.90
N GLN A 55 -6.92 -19.79 -10.98
CA GLN A 55 -6.82 -18.45 -10.40
C GLN A 55 -7.17 -18.42 -8.91
N TRP A 56 -6.77 -17.34 -8.24
CA TRP A 56 -7.18 -17.05 -6.87
C TRP A 56 -8.57 -16.40 -6.85
N GLU A 57 -9.48 -16.96 -6.06
CA GLU A 57 -10.79 -16.41 -5.75
C GLU A 57 -10.75 -15.73 -4.38
N ALA A 58 -11.24 -14.50 -4.30
CA ALA A 58 -11.46 -13.82 -3.03
C ALA A 58 -12.67 -14.43 -2.30
N ILE A 59 -12.48 -14.89 -1.07
CA ILE A 59 -13.55 -15.51 -0.25
C ILE A 59 -13.83 -14.75 1.04
N SER A 60 -13.28 -13.54 1.19
CA SER A 60 -13.59 -12.61 2.27
C SER A 60 -13.70 -11.19 1.72
N GLU A 61 -14.24 -10.29 2.54
CA GLU A 61 -14.04 -8.86 2.31
C GLU A 61 -12.56 -8.48 2.49
N GLU A 62 -12.18 -7.35 1.90
CA GLU A 62 -10.88 -6.71 2.16
C GLU A 62 -10.87 -6.06 3.54
N ILE A 63 -9.86 -6.41 4.34
CA ILE A 63 -9.59 -5.86 5.67
C ILE A 63 -8.54 -4.77 5.54
N ASN A 64 -8.77 -3.63 6.19
CA ASN A 64 -7.77 -2.57 6.29
C ASN A 64 -6.68 -2.97 7.28
N THR A 65 -5.41 -2.93 6.85
CA THR A 65 -4.23 -3.26 7.66
C THR A 65 -3.33 -2.05 7.92
N SER A 66 -3.88 -0.83 7.84
CA SER A 66 -3.12 0.41 8.04
C SER A 66 -2.69 0.68 9.50
N GLU A 67 -2.94 -0.25 10.44
CA GLU A 67 -2.54 -0.15 11.85
C GLU A 67 -1.09 -0.56 12.10
#